data_AF-A0A8T4SFR4-F1
#
_entry.id   AF-A0A8T4SFR4-F1
#
_cell.length_a   1.000
_cell.length_b   1.000
_cell.length_c   1.000
_cell.angle_alpha   90.00
_cell.angle_beta   90.00
_cell.angle_gamma   90.00
#
_symmetry.space_group_name_H-M   'P 1'
#
loop_
_entity.id
_entity.type
_entity.pdbx_description
1 polymer ?
#
loop_
_entity_poly.entity_id
_entity_poly.type
_entity_poly.pdbx_seq_one_letter_code
_entity_poly.pdbx_strand_id
1 'polypeptide(L)'
;MQKLVAVLSIFFLFYGCASQDISEDVENQATKDKEMQQPEKSELKEGPIGYLGCSNTIQTVQGYYLVGGKKIWKPDMRYDSGSVAQWVDGIKNENRFWKAFDDNLRENPGTNAIWWELCIPEEQLVSYENAVLVLDAIRKRIPEVVIYVSGLPEYTDGICRITGTAGIKRGLELVKELSSGNNDVLPGPALGPMTPEYTDDDGCHLAFEGKKALGKQMAMFFGEQPIDPDVEEKEDDPELEDNVWRQRIEAALAPTDCPSAQKQEFPDSYYQGPLIDTHLHIPAIPDWSPEDEKKAMEDTPEGRFGGQQALLGWNVKMSEIACNLKHEGTMKNFAFFPVYEEIPLQLLEIWNRTMEKYPDVFTPFIMPPGPHDVTPTIDGEKLKEALEWFPIFKGYGEIGLYEIEGVRKDFPPDSKIFQDIYTTVRNNKLAVYMHPGEGHKDNFEKVLKENPDINFIVHGDEIQGDITSLMDKYPNIYYGVDAFWGDDMDLFRLFVGKSKKSYLEAMEKEFDDVLDYEIRKWKPVIEKHPDKFLWGTDRGDAVWNYDLEIGQIMVKFARAFIGKLDTTVQDKIAHKNAEGLLK
;
A
#
# COMPACT_ATOMS: atom_id res chain seq x y z
N MET A 1 -24.15 80.10 -29.51
CA MET A 1 -25.60 80.12 -29.24
C MET A 1 -25.82 79.33 -27.95
N GLN A 2 -25.68 79.89 -26.75
CA GLN A 2 -26.55 80.86 -26.05
C GLN A 2 -28.02 80.43 -25.89
N LYS A 3 -28.38 80.08 -24.64
CA LYS A 3 -29.66 80.14 -23.87
C LYS A 3 -29.66 78.93 -22.91
N LEU A 4 -29.42 78.99 -21.60
CA LEU A 4 -29.67 79.92 -20.47
C LEU A 4 -31.12 79.95 -19.94
N VAL A 5 -31.23 79.74 -18.61
CA VAL A 5 -32.27 80.15 -17.61
C VAL A 5 -33.49 79.22 -17.46
N ALA A 6 -33.77 78.50 -16.35
CA ALA A 6 -33.75 78.69 -14.88
C ALA A 6 -35.07 79.22 -14.27
N VAL A 7 -35.65 78.50 -13.28
CA VAL A 7 -36.47 78.97 -12.12
C VAL A 7 -36.46 77.81 -11.09
N LEU A 8 -35.77 77.83 -9.94
CA LEU A 8 -36.01 78.51 -8.64
C LEU A 8 -37.22 78.03 -7.79
N SER A 9 -36.93 77.22 -6.76
CA SER A 9 -36.91 77.64 -5.33
C SER A 9 -38.10 77.42 -4.36
N ILE A 10 -37.71 76.88 -3.17
CA ILE A 10 -38.17 77.15 -1.78
C ILE A 10 -39.21 76.19 -1.15
N PHE A 11 -38.78 75.37 -0.17
CA PHE A 11 -38.93 75.66 1.29
C PHE A 11 -38.03 74.75 2.16
N PHE A 12 -37.57 75.32 3.27
CA PHE A 12 -36.46 74.91 4.15
C PHE A 12 -36.97 74.33 5.49
N LEU A 13 -36.06 73.63 6.21
CA LEU A 13 -36.04 73.25 7.65
C LEU A 13 -36.65 71.90 8.04
N PHE A 14 -35.82 70.90 8.38
CA PHE A 14 -35.19 70.75 9.70
C PHE A 14 -33.93 69.86 9.64
N TYR A 15 -33.01 70.16 10.55
CA TYR A 15 -31.68 69.58 10.81
C TYR A 15 -31.70 68.12 11.30
N GLY A 16 -30.66 67.34 10.95
CA GLY A 16 -30.02 66.43 11.92
C GLY A 16 -29.74 64.98 11.51
N CYS A 17 -28.45 64.67 11.36
CA CYS A 17 -27.75 63.39 11.63
C CYS A 17 -27.56 62.32 10.52
N ALA A 18 -26.28 61.95 10.42
CA ALA A 18 -25.68 60.67 10.07
C ALA A 18 -25.66 60.24 8.58
N SER A 19 -24.47 60.35 8.00
CA SER A 19 -23.96 59.45 6.96
C SER A 19 -23.83 58.03 7.54
N GLN A 20 -24.38 57.03 6.86
CA GLN A 20 -24.04 55.63 7.08
C GLN A 20 -23.87 54.91 5.74
N ASP A 21 -22.81 54.10 5.73
CA ASP A 21 -22.19 53.41 4.60
C ASP A 21 -23.10 52.37 3.94
N ILE A 22 -23.14 52.39 2.61
CA ILE A 22 -23.75 51.36 1.75
C ILE A 22 -22.65 50.37 1.33
N SER A 23 -22.00 49.73 2.30
CA SER A 23 -21.03 48.66 2.02
C SER A 23 -21.15 47.39 2.88
N GLU A 24 -21.99 47.40 3.93
CA GLU A 24 -22.18 46.22 4.81
C GLU A 24 -23.32 45.27 4.38
N ASP A 25 -24.21 45.68 3.46
CA ASP A 25 -25.41 44.88 3.12
C ASP A 25 -25.19 43.82 2.04
N VAL A 26 -24.07 43.85 1.30
CA VAL A 26 -23.74 42.80 0.31
C VAL A 26 -22.90 41.68 0.94
N GLU A 27 -22.14 41.99 1.99
CA GLU A 27 -21.27 41.03 2.67
C GLU A 27 -22.04 40.18 3.72
N ASN A 28 -23.11 40.73 4.31
CA ASN A 28 -23.96 40.02 5.29
C ASN A 28 -24.95 39.01 4.68
N GLN A 29 -25.13 39.01 3.36
CA GLN A 29 -26.02 38.05 2.69
C GLN A 29 -25.26 36.80 2.23
N ALA A 30 -23.97 36.94 1.91
CA ALA A 30 -23.08 35.83 1.56
C ALA A 30 -22.66 34.97 2.77
N THR A 31 -22.65 35.53 3.99
CA THR A 31 -22.40 34.79 5.23
C THR A 31 -23.62 34.03 5.73
N LYS A 32 -24.84 34.54 5.49
CA LYS A 32 -26.09 33.82 5.85
C LYS A 32 -26.40 32.62 4.94
N ASP A 33 -25.98 32.66 3.68
CA ASP A 33 -26.13 31.51 2.78
C ASP A 33 -25.08 30.40 3.03
N LYS A 34 -24.01 30.67 3.80
CA LYS A 34 -23.00 29.69 4.24
C LYS A 34 -23.31 29.01 5.57
N GLU A 35 -24.24 29.53 6.37
CA GLU A 35 -24.69 28.93 7.64
C GLU A 35 -25.79 27.87 7.46
N MET A 36 -26.17 27.54 6.22
CA MET A 36 -27.13 26.48 5.97
C MET A 36 -26.40 25.13 5.85
N GLN A 37 -26.71 24.21 6.79
CA GLN A 37 -26.44 22.76 6.80
C GLN A 37 -25.26 22.24 7.64
N GLN A 38 -25.18 22.61 8.91
CA GLN A 38 -24.75 21.61 9.91
C GLN A 38 -25.97 21.18 10.72
N PRO A 39 -26.32 19.87 10.74
CA PRO A 39 -27.38 19.40 11.63
C PRO A 39 -26.97 19.69 13.09
N GLU A 40 -27.92 20.12 13.93
CA GLU A 40 -27.63 20.25 15.36
C GLU A 40 -27.14 18.88 15.88
N LYS A 41 -26.17 18.88 16.80
CA LYS A 41 -25.59 17.64 17.37
C LYS A 41 -26.63 16.67 17.95
N SER A 42 -27.84 17.15 18.24
CA SER A 42 -29.01 16.40 18.71
C SER A 42 -29.75 15.61 17.61
N GLU A 43 -29.48 15.86 16.33
CA GLU A 43 -30.13 15.22 15.17
C GLU A 43 -29.31 14.06 14.57
N LEU A 44 -28.03 13.93 14.94
CA LEU A 44 -27.17 12.83 14.50
C LEU A 44 -27.55 11.52 15.21
N LYS A 45 -27.76 10.45 14.45
CA LYS A 45 -28.11 9.14 15.01
C LYS A 45 -26.91 8.50 15.72
N GLU A 46 -27.20 7.79 16.82
CA GLU A 46 -26.23 6.91 17.48
C GLU A 46 -26.19 5.55 16.76
N GLY A 47 -24.98 5.07 16.41
CA GLY A 47 -24.75 3.80 15.70
C GLY A 47 -23.74 3.95 14.55
N PRO A 48 -23.30 2.85 13.93
CA PRO A 48 -22.48 2.90 12.72
C PRO A 48 -23.24 3.58 11.58
N ILE A 49 -22.52 4.28 10.72
CA ILE A 49 -23.05 5.01 9.57
C ILE A 49 -22.59 4.26 8.32
N GLY A 50 -23.51 3.70 7.56
CA GLY A 50 -23.14 3.08 6.30
C GLY A 50 -22.89 4.09 5.20
N TYR A 51 -22.34 3.65 4.08
CA TYR A 51 -22.16 4.54 2.94
C TYR A 51 -22.33 3.85 1.58
N LEU A 52 -22.62 4.65 0.56
CA LEU A 52 -22.67 4.25 -0.85
C LEU A 52 -22.03 5.32 -1.71
N GLY A 53 -21.46 4.92 -2.84
CA GLY A 53 -20.91 5.83 -3.83
C GLY A 53 -19.93 5.13 -4.76
N CYS A 54 -18.89 5.84 -5.17
CA CYS A 54 -17.86 5.36 -6.11
C CYS A 54 -16.44 5.43 -5.51
N SER A 55 -15.42 5.48 -6.35
CA SER A 55 -14.01 5.58 -5.93
C SER A 55 -13.74 6.82 -5.08
N ASN A 56 -14.27 8.00 -5.46
CA ASN A 56 -14.07 9.24 -4.70
C ASN A 56 -14.65 9.09 -3.28
N THR A 57 -15.81 8.45 -3.16
CA THR A 57 -16.47 8.14 -1.89
C THR A 57 -15.60 7.26 -1.00
N ILE A 58 -15.05 6.18 -1.56
CA ILE A 58 -14.13 5.30 -0.81
C ILE A 58 -12.91 6.10 -0.34
N GLN A 59 -12.34 6.94 -1.20
CA GLN A 59 -11.18 7.75 -0.87
C GLN A 59 -11.49 8.80 0.22
N THR A 60 -12.69 9.37 0.24
CA THR A 60 -13.15 10.23 1.35
C THR A 60 -13.33 9.43 2.64
N VAL A 61 -13.91 8.23 2.59
CA VAL A 61 -14.02 7.38 3.79
C VAL A 61 -12.64 6.97 4.30
N GLN A 62 -11.69 6.63 3.40
CA GLN A 62 -10.30 6.41 3.77
C GLN A 62 -9.76 7.62 4.52
N GLY A 63 -9.90 8.81 3.94
CA GLY A 63 -9.59 10.11 4.54
C GLY A 63 -10.16 10.32 5.94
N TYR A 64 -11.45 10.00 6.12
CA TYR A 64 -12.16 10.11 7.38
C TYR A 64 -11.54 9.23 8.47
N TYR A 65 -11.12 8.02 8.13
CA TYR A 65 -10.38 7.16 9.05
C TYR A 65 -8.96 7.69 9.34
N LEU A 66 -8.31 8.37 8.38
CA LEU A 66 -6.98 8.99 8.61
C LEU A 66 -7.02 10.02 9.73
N VAL A 67 -8.13 10.74 9.84
CA VAL A 67 -8.31 11.81 10.82
C VAL A 67 -9.05 11.31 12.08
N GLY A 68 -8.95 10.01 12.36
CA GLY A 68 -9.45 9.41 13.59
C GLY A 68 -10.96 9.16 13.65
N GLY A 69 -11.68 9.28 12.53
CA GLY A 69 -13.10 8.92 12.43
C GLY A 69 -13.35 7.43 12.63
N LYS A 70 -14.46 7.07 13.28
CA LYS A 70 -14.76 5.67 13.68
C LYS A 70 -16.20 5.22 13.46
N LYS A 71 -17.12 6.13 13.15
CA LYS A 71 -18.56 5.87 13.00
C LYS A 71 -18.95 5.36 11.61
N ILE A 72 -18.32 5.85 10.55
CA ILE A 72 -18.64 5.36 9.18
C ILE A 72 -18.14 3.92 9.03
N TRP A 73 -18.79 3.09 8.21
CA TRP A 73 -18.27 1.76 7.85
C TRP A 73 -16.84 1.87 7.27
N LYS A 74 -16.02 0.83 7.51
CA LYS A 74 -14.66 0.75 6.93
C LYS A 74 -14.70 0.87 5.40
N PRO A 75 -13.66 1.45 4.76
CA PRO A 75 -13.61 1.54 3.32
C PRO A 75 -13.70 0.17 2.64
N ASP A 76 -14.64 0.00 1.71
CA ASP A 76 -14.82 -1.21 0.90
C ASP A 76 -14.55 -0.93 -0.58
N MET A 77 -13.44 -1.47 -1.08
CA MET A 77 -12.99 -1.30 -2.47
C MET A 77 -13.97 -1.86 -3.50
N ARG A 78 -14.93 -2.70 -3.12
CA ARG A 78 -15.94 -3.21 -4.05
C ARG A 78 -16.88 -2.12 -4.55
N TYR A 79 -16.98 -0.97 -3.86
CA TYR A 79 -17.71 0.21 -4.30
C TYR A 79 -17.01 1.01 -5.41
N ASP A 80 -15.78 0.64 -5.77
CA ASP A 80 -15.02 1.33 -6.80
C ASP A 80 -15.86 1.42 -8.10
N SER A 81 -15.83 2.57 -8.76
CA SER A 81 -16.67 2.97 -9.91
C SER A 81 -18.19 3.09 -9.71
N GLY A 82 -18.75 2.83 -8.52
CA GLY A 82 -20.20 2.75 -8.26
C GLY A 82 -21.02 4.01 -8.56
N SER A 83 -21.40 4.23 -9.82
CA SER A 83 -22.28 5.35 -10.20
C SER A 83 -23.74 5.10 -9.82
N VAL A 84 -24.54 6.17 -9.70
CA VAL A 84 -25.99 6.03 -9.39
C VAL A 84 -26.68 5.05 -10.36
N ALA A 85 -26.38 5.11 -11.65
CA ALA A 85 -26.96 4.20 -12.64
C ALA A 85 -26.58 2.73 -12.37
N GLN A 86 -25.33 2.47 -11.96
CA GLN A 86 -24.90 1.11 -11.65
C GLN A 86 -25.51 0.58 -10.35
N TRP A 87 -25.72 1.45 -9.35
CA TRP A 87 -26.48 1.09 -8.16
C TRP A 87 -27.93 0.72 -8.52
N VAL A 88 -28.57 1.45 -9.43
CA VAL A 88 -29.91 1.11 -9.96
C VAL A 88 -29.92 -0.25 -10.67
N ASP A 89 -28.98 -0.48 -11.59
CA ASP A 89 -28.88 -1.75 -12.33
C ASP A 89 -28.68 -2.95 -11.38
N GLY A 90 -27.93 -2.72 -10.30
CA GLY A 90 -27.68 -3.71 -9.26
C GLY A 90 -28.91 -4.17 -8.49
N ILE A 91 -29.99 -3.37 -8.43
CA ILE A 91 -31.20 -3.73 -7.69
C ILE A 91 -31.86 -4.97 -8.32
N LYS A 92 -31.79 -5.10 -9.66
CA LYS A 92 -32.43 -6.20 -10.40
C LYS A 92 -31.53 -7.43 -10.50
N ASN A 93 -30.23 -7.21 -10.67
CA ASN A 93 -29.28 -8.26 -11.06
C ASN A 93 -28.32 -8.66 -9.95
N GLU A 94 -28.44 -8.08 -8.75
CA GLU A 94 -27.56 -8.29 -7.59
C GLU A 94 -26.08 -8.16 -7.97
N ASN A 95 -25.59 -6.93 -8.05
CA ASN A 95 -24.21 -6.65 -8.42
C ASN A 95 -23.26 -6.64 -7.21
N ARG A 96 -21.96 -6.46 -7.49
CA ARG A 96 -20.91 -6.38 -6.46
C ARG A 96 -21.18 -5.28 -5.41
N PHE A 97 -21.84 -4.19 -5.80
CA PHE A 97 -22.10 -3.04 -4.93
C PHE A 97 -23.14 -3.37 -3.86
N TRP A 98 -24.30 -3.92 -4.25
CA TRP A 98 -25.29 -4.34 -3.26
C TRP A 98 -24.83 -5.52 -2.41
N LYS A 99 -24.04 -6.44 -2.98
CA LYS A 99 -23.42 -7.51 -2.19
C LYS A 99 -22.48 -6.96 -1.11
N ALA A 100 -21.63 -6.00 -1.48
CA ALA A 100 -20.75 -5.33 -0.53
C ALA A 100 -21.55 -4.55 0.52
N PHE A 101 -22.62 -3.86 0.13
CA PHE A 101 -23.53 -3.20 1.07
C PHE A 101 -24.14 -4.18 2.07
N ASP A 102 -24.65 -5.31 1.59
CA ASP A 102 -25.28 -6.33 2.42
C ASP A 102 -24.29 -7.06 3.35
N ASP A 103 -23.01 -7.16 2.94
CA ASP A 103 -21.93 -7.65 3.79
C ASP A 103 -21.56 -6.63 4.87
N ASN A 104 -21.32 -5.36 4.51
CA ASN A 104 -20.99 -4.30 5.47
C ASN A 104 -22.12 -4.08 6.49
N LEU A 105 -23.38 -4.12 6.05
CA LEU A 105 -24.53 -4.00 6.95
C LEU A 105 -24.58 -5.14 7.98
N ARG A 106 -24.17 -6.35 7.59
CA ARG A 106 -24.12 -7.52 8.47
C ARG A 106 -22.99 -7.41 9.50
N GLU A 107 -21.87 -6.83 9.10
CA GLU A 107 -20.69 -6.60 9.95
C GLU A 107 -20.87 -5.41 10.91
N ASN A 108 -21.78 -4.49 10.59
CA ASN A 108 -22.06 -3.29 11.38
C ASN A 108 -23.51 -3.27 11.89
N PRO A 109 -23.88 -4.17 12.82
CA PRO A 109 -25.23 -4.23 13.36
C PRO A 109 -25.61 -2.93 14.06
N GLY A 110 -26.87 -2.51 13.91
CA GLY A 110 -27.36 -1.24 14.47
C GLY A 110 -27.14 -0.02 13.57
N THR A 111 -26.64 -0.22 12.33
CA THR A 111 -26.62 0.85 11.33
C THR A 111 -28.03 1.39 11.10
N ASN A 112 -28.22 2.69 11.30
CA ASN A 112 -29.50 3.39 11.15
C ASN A 112 -29.35 4.70 10.35
N ALA A 113 -28.14 4.99 9.88
CA ALA A 113 -27.83 6.13 9.05
C ALA A 113 -26.97 5.69 7.86
N ILE A 114 -27.14 6.37 6.73
CA ILE A 114 -26.37 6.16 5.52
C ILE A 114 -25.87 7.50 5.01
N TRP A 115 -24.60 7.58 4.62
CA TRP A 115 -24.07 8.64 3.77
C TRP A 115 -24.00 8.17 2.31
N TRP A 116 -24.67 8.86 1.40
CA TRP A 116 -24.65 8.53 -0.02
C TRP A 116 -24.07 9.69 -0.83
N GLU A 117 -22.90 9.45 -1.43
CA GLU A 117 -22.29 10.40 -2.36
C GLU A 117 -22.68 10.06 -3.81
N LEU A 118 -23.27 11.03 -4.49
CA LEU A 118 -23.81 10.87 -5.83
C LEU A 118 -22.72 11.00 -6.89
N CYS A 119 -22.19 9.86 -7.34
CA CYS A 119 -21.30 9.79 -8.49
C CYS A 119 -22.08 9.63 -9.81
N ILE A 120 -21.97 10.63 -10.69
CA ILE A 120 -22.68 10.68 -11.97
C ILE A 120 -21.68 10.99 -13.09
N PRO A 121 -21.35 10.01 -13.95
CA PRO A 121 -20.58 10.21 -15.17
C PRO A 121 -21.24 11.22 -16.12
N GLU A 122 -20.43 11.97 -16.87
CA GLU A 122 -20.92 13.05 -17.75
C GLU A 122 -21.97 12.57 -18.76
N GLU A 123 -21.76 11.38 -19.32
CA GLU A 123 -22.64 10.81 -20.34
C GLU A 123 -23.89 10.11 -19.77
N GLN A 124 -24.03 10.00 -18.45
CA GLN A 124 -25.15 9.31 -17.82
C GLN A 124 -26.30 10.26 -17.47
N LEU A 125 -27.48 9.99 -18.04
CA LEU A 125 -28.72 10.66 -17.66
C LEU A 125 -29.31 9.98 -16.43
N VAL A 126 -29.03 10.54 -15.25
CA VAL A 126 -29.62 10.10 -13.97
C VAL A 126 -30.77 11.03 -13.57
N SER A 127 -31.98 10.49 -13.57
CA SER A 127 -33.18 11.23 -13.12
C SER A 127 -33.42 11.09 -11.61
N TYR A 128 -34.32 11.92 -11.09
CA TYR A 128 -34.81 11.80 -9.71
C TYR A 128 -35.39 10.41 -9.43
N GLU A 129 -36.19 9.87 -10.36
CA GLU A 129 -36.82 8.56 -10.23
C GLU A 129 -35.79 7.44 -10.14
N ASN A 130 -34.67 7.54 -10.88
CA ASN A 130 -33.57 6.58 -10.77
C ASN A 130 -32.96 6.61 -9.37
N ALA A 131 -32.71 7.80 -8.82
CA ALA A 131 -32.15 7.93 -7.48
C ALA A 131 -33.12 7.42 -6.38
N VAL A 132 -34.43 7.62 -6.55
CA VAL A 132 -35.46 7.09 -5.63
C VAL A 132 -35.44 5.56 -5.59
N LEU A 133 -35.15 4.87 -6.69
CA LEU A 133 -35.00 3.40 -6.67
C LEU A 133 -33.88 2.95 -5.74
N VAL A 134 -32.77 3.69 -5.68
CA VAL A 134 -31.67 3.40 -4.76
C VAL A 134 -32.10 3.67 -3.32
N LEU A 135 -32.78 4.79 -3.04
CA LEU A 135 -33.33 5.07 -1.70
C LEU A 135 -34.25 3.95 -1.22
N ASP A 136 -35.16 3.48 -2.08
CA ASP A 136 -36.09 2.40 -1.73
C ASP A 136 -35.36 1.08 -1.46
N ALA A 137 -34.28 0.82 -2.20
CA ALA A 137 -33.42 -0.34 -1.96
C ALA A 137 -32.65 -0.25 -0.64
N ILE A 138 -32.25 0.95 -0.20
CA ILE A 138 -31.65 1.19 1.13
C ILE A 138 -32.72 1.01 2.22
N ARG A 139 -33.88 1.66 2.11
CA ARG A 139 -34.99 1.57 3.07
C ARG A 139 -35.48 0.15 3.31
N LYS A 140 -35.44 -0.69 2.26
CA LYS A 140 -35.80 -2.11 2.37
C LYS A 140 -34.82 -2.89 3.26
N ARG A 141 -33.54 -2.50 3.26
CA ARG A 141 -32.47 -3.17 4.03
C ARG A 141 -32.35 -2.62 5.44
N ILE A 142 -32.55 -1.32 5.59
CA ILE A 142 -32.45 -0.59 6.84
C ILE A 142 -33.76 0.18 7.06
N PRO A 143 -34.75 -0.42 7.75
CA PRO A 143 -35.98 0.28 8.09
C PRO A 143 -35.70 1.53 8.94
N GLU A 144 -36.44 2.61 8.69
CA GLU A 144 -36.32 3.89 9.43
C GLU A 144 -34.94 4.57 9.34
N VAL A 145 -34.17 4.24 8.31
CA VAL A 145 -32.86 4.83 8.03
C VAL A 145 -32.95 6.34 7.79
N VAL A 146 -31.96 7.08 8.28
CA VAL A 146 -31.70 8.47 7.87
C VAL A 146 -30.62 8.47 6.78
N ILE A 147 -30.89 9.13 5.65
CA ILE A 147 -29.99 9.12 4.50
C ILE A 147 -29.43 10.54 4.28
N TYR A 148 -28.14 10.73 4.52
CA TYR A 148 -27.39 11.94 4.23
C TYR A 148 -26.89 11.86 2.79
N VAL A 149 -27.27 12.81 1.91
CA VAL A 149 -26.90 12.77 0.50
C VAL A 149 -25.99 13.94 0.14
N SER A 150 -24.86 13.63 -0.48
CA SER A 150 -23.87 14.59 -0.97
C SER A 150 -23.69 14.46 -2.48
N GLY A 151 -23.36 15.57 -3.15
CA GLY A 151 -22.80 15.51 -4.50
C GLY A 151 -21.29 15.33 -4.41
N LEU A 152 -20.67 14.90 -5.50
CA LEU A 152 -19.21 15.00 -5.62
C LEU A 152 -18.75 16.46 -5.44
N PRO A 153 -17.58 16.68 -4.84
CA PRO A 153 -17.06 18.02 -4.59
C PRO A 153 -16.81 18.78 -5.91
N GLU A 154 -17.03 20.09 -5.89
CA GLU A 154 -16.68 20.96 -7.02
C GLU A 154 -15.16 21.15 -7.12
N TYR A 155 -14.64 21.31 -8.33
CA TYR A 155 -13.20 21.48 -8.60
C TYR A 155 -12.88 22.97 -8.80
N THR A 156 -11.84 23.49 -8.14
CA THR A 156 -11.43 24.90 -8.23
C THR A 156 -10.68 25.20 -9.52
N ASP A 157 -9.95 24.22 -10.05
CA ASP A 157 -9.25 24.26 -11.33
C ASP A 157 -9.34 22.85 -11.96
N GLY A 158 -9.55 22.78 -13.27
CA GLY A 158 -9.87 21.54 -13.96
C GLY A 158 -11.27 20.99 -13.67
N ILE A 159 -11.57 19.81 -14.22
CA ILE A 159 -12.83 19.07 -14.06
C ILE A 159 -12.46 17.58 -14.05
N CYS A 160 -13.07 16.77 -13.18
CA CYS A 160 -12.97 15.32 -13.28
C CYS A 160 -13.44 14.86 -14.67
N ARG A 161 -12.53 14.25 -15.46
CA ARG A 161 -12.79 13.80 -16.83
C ARG A 161 -13.90 12.76 -16.98
N ILE A 162 -14.29 12.09 -15.88
CA ILE A 162 -15.31 11.04 -15.87
C ILE A 162 -16.70 11.65 -15.67
N THR A 163 -16.83 12.56 -14.71
CA THR A 163 -18.12 13.15 -14.33
C THR A 163 -18.43 14.42 -15.10
N GLY A 164 -17.40 15.14 -15.55
CA GLY A 164 -17.55 16.41 -16.24
C GLY A 164 -18.26 17.45 -15.37
N THR A 165 -18.45 18.66 -15.90
CA THR A 165 -19.25 19.67 -15.22
C THR A 165 -20.72 19.25 -15.13
N ALA A 166 -21.22 18.53 -16.15
CA ALA A 166 -22.61 18.12 -16.21
C ALA A 166 -22.97 17.12 -15.11
N GLY A 167 -22.11 16.13 -14.86
CA GLY A 167 -22.32 15.14 -13.81
C GLY A 167 -22.28 15.75 -12.41
N ILE A 168 -21.28 16.60 -12.12
CA ILE A 168 -21.17 17.33 -10.84
C ILE A 168 -22.42 18.18 -10.60
N LYS A 169 -22.80 19.00 -11.59
CA LYS A 169 -23.99 19.85 -11.50
C LYS A 169 -25.25 19.03 -11.26
N ARG A 170 -25.41 17.91 -12.00
CA ARG A 170 -26.58 17.05 -11.83
C ARG A 170 -26.61 16.39 -10.45
N GLY A 171 -25.45 16.00 -9.91
CA GLY A 171 -25.33 15.48 -8.55
C GLY A 171 -25.83 16.49 -7.51
N LEU A 172 -25.38 17.74 -7.59
CA LEU A 172 -25.80 18.82 -6.69
C LEU A 172 -27.29 19.16 -6.82
N GLU A 173 -27.85 19.12 -8.03
CA GLU A 173 -29.30 19.26 -8.26
C GLU A 173 -30.08 18.11 -7.61
N LEU A 174 -29.61 16.86 -7.80
CA LEU A 174 -30.23 15.68 -7.20
C LEU A 174 -30.21 15.69 -5.68
N VAL A 175 -29.14 16.17 -5.03
CA VAL A 175 -29.12 16.36 -3.57
C VAL A 175 -30.29 17.22 -3.11
N LYS A 176 -30.56 18.33 -3.81
CA LYS A 176 -31.68 19.24 -3.49
C LYS A 176 -33.02 18.58 -3.74
N GLU A 177 -33.19 17.90 -4.87
CA GLU A 177 -34.43 17.19 -5.21
C GLU A 177 -34.74 16.08 -4.19
N LEU A 178 -33.75 15.28 -3.81
CA LEU A 178 -33.90 14.15 -2.89
C LEU A 178 -34.23 14.60 -1.46
N SER A 179 -33.48 15.57 -0.93
CA SER A 179 -33.72 16.11 0.42
C SER A 179 -35.03 16.90 0.54
N SER A 180 -35.47 17.58 -0.53
CA SER A 180 -36.76 18.29 -0.51
C SER A 180 -37.95 17.35 -0.68
N GLY A 181 -37.75 16.22 -1.38
CA GLY A 181 -38.82 15.29 -1.74
C GLY A 181 -39.03 14.13 -0.76
N ASN A 182 -38.14 13.94 0.21
CA ASN A 182 -38.15 12.78 1.11
C ASN A 182 -37.81 13.20 2.54
N ASN A 183 -38.69 12.91 3.50
CA ASN A 183 -38.53 13.36 4.90
C ASN A 183 -37.40 12.65 5.67
N ASP A 184 -36.97 11.48 5.20
CA ASP A 184 -35.87 10.68 5.75
C ASP A 184 -34.52 10.94 5.06
N VAL A 185 -34.50 11.86 4.09
CA VAL A 185 -33.30 12.24 3.35
C VAL A 185 -32.88 13.66 3.75
N LEU A 186 -31.67 13.78 4.26
CA LEU A 186 -31.07 15.03 4.67
C LEU A 186 -29.91 15.39 3.74
N PRO A 187 -29.61 16.68 3.56
CA PRO A 187 -28.34 17.10 2.97
C PRO A 187 -27.17 16.52 3.78
N GLY A 188 -26.23 15.88 3.10
CA GLY A 188 -24.99 15.37 3.68
C GLY A 188 -23.90 16.44 3.76
N PRO A 189 -22.66 16.06 4.11
CA PRO A 189 -21.54 16.99 4.14
C PRO A 189 -21.32 17.62 2.77
N ALA A 190 -21.17 18.95 2.76
CA ALA A 190 -20.71 19.70 1.59
C ALA A 190 -19.18 19.58 1.52
N LEU A 191 -18.71 18.58 0.78
CA LEU A 191 -17.29 18.26 0.65
C LEU A 191 -16.59 19.15 -0.38
N GLY A 192 -15.29 19.39 -0.18
CA GLY A 192 -14.42 20.16 -1.07
C GLY A 192 -14.29 21.64 -0.68
N PRO A 193 -13.93 22.51 -1.64
CA PRO A 193 -13.71 22.20 -3.05
C PRO A 193 -12.41 21.41 -3.30
N MET A 194 -12.32 20.74 -4.44
CA MET A 194 -11.14 20.00 -4.91
C MET A 194 -10.18 20.94 -5.64
N THR A 195 -8.98 21.11 -5.10
CA THR A 195 -7.89 21.84 -5.75
C THR A 195 -6.98 20.89 -6.52
N PRO A 196 -6.10 21.39 -7.42
CA PRO A 196 -5.09 20.54 -8.06
C PRO A 196 -4.20 19.77 -7.07
N GLU A 197 -3.98 20.30 -5.88
CA GLU A 197 -3.23 19.64 -4.80
C GLU A 197 -4.01 18.48 -4.15
N TYR A 198 -5.34 18.55 -4.17
CA TYR A 198 -6.21 17.52 -3.61
C TYR A 198 -6.53 16.41 -4.62
N THR A 199 -6.24 16.63 -5.90
CA THR A 199 -6.49 15.68 -6.98
C THR A 199 -5.25 14.93 -7.39
N ASP A 200 -5.39 13.64 -7.68
CA ASP A 200 -4.37 12.80 -8.29
C ASP A 200 -4.12 13.20 -9.76
N ASP A 201 -3.09 12.62 -10.39
CA ASP A 201 -2.65 12.93 -11.77
C ASP A 201 -3.75 12.73 -12.83
N ASP A 202 -4.76 11.91 -12.52
CA ASP A 202 -5.89 11.66 -13.39
C ASP A 202 -6.99 12.74 -13.35
N GLY A 203 -6.81 13.74 -12.48
CA GLY A 203 -7.66 14.91 -12.31
C GLY A 203 -9.04 14.60 -11.73
N CYS A 204 -9.29 13.39 -11.22
CA CYS A 204 -10.58 12.99 -10.67
C CYS A 204 -10.47 12.39 -9.28
N HIS A 205 -9.52 11.49 -9.06
CA HIS A 205 -9.32 10.82 -7.78
C HIS A 205 -8.64 11.72 -6.75
N LEU A 206 -8.84 11.43 -5.47
CA LEU A 206 -8.22 12.15 -4.37
C LEU A 206 -6.75 11.74 -4.22
N ALA A 207 -5.84 12.72 -4.28
CA ALA A 207 -4.49 12.58 -3.75
C ALA A 207 -4.54 12.49 -2.21
N PHE A 208 -3.41 12.19 -1.57
CA PHE A 208 -3.34 12.05 -0.10
C PHE A 208 -3.93 13.27 0.64
N GLU A 209 -3.53 14.48 0.26
CA GLU A 209 -4.07 15.74 0.83
C GLU A 209 -5.57 15.89 0.62
N GLY A 210 -6.08 15.48 -0.55
CA GLY A 210 -7.51 15.46 -0.82
C GLY A 210 -8.26 14.50 0.08
N LYS A 211 -7.71 13.31 0.34
CA LYS A 211 -8.29 12.36 1.30
C LYS A 211 -8.32 12.97 2.70
N LYS A 212 -7.20 13.51 3.19
CA LYS A 212 -7.11 14.16 4.52
C LYS A 212 -8.12 15.29 4.65
N ALA A 213 -8.16 16.21 3.69
CA ALA A 213 -9.03 17.39 3.71
C ALA A 213 -10.52 17.01 3.72
N LEU A 214 -10.95 16.15 2.81
CA LEU A 214 -12.35 15.72 2.73
C LEU A 214 -12.72 14.82 3.92
N GLY A 215 -11.77 14.03 4.43
CA GLY A 215 -11.89 13.26 5.65
C GLY A 215 -12.15 14.12 6.89
N LYS A 216 -11.41 15.23 7.06
CA LYS A 216 -11.63 16.20 8.15
C LYS A 216 -13.04 16.80 8.07
N GLN A 217 -13.47 17.23 6.88
CA GLN A 217 -14.81 17.77 6.66
C GLN A 217 -15.90 16.74 6.99
N MET A 218 -15.68 15.48 6.59
CA MET A 218 -16.55 14.36 6.89
C MET A 218 -16.68 14.11 8.41
N ALA A 219 -15.55 14.05 9.12
CA ALA A 219 -15.52 13.83 10.56
C ALA A 219 -16.23 14.95 11.34
N MET A 220 -15.96 16.20 10.96
CA MET A 220 -16.64 17.37 11.54
C MET A 220 -18.15 17.29 11.35
N PHE A 221 -18.63 16.91 10.16
CA PHE A 221 -20.06 16.78 9.89
C PHE A 221 -20.74 15.75 10.78
N PHE A 222 -20.11 14.59 11.01
CA PHE A 222 -20.66 13.53 11.87
C PHE A 222 -20.38 13.72 13.36
N GLY A 223 -20.02 14.96 13.74
CA GLY A 223 -19.86 15.38 15.13
C GLY A 223 -18.70 14.66 15.83
N GLU A 224 -17.77 14.10 15.06
CA GLU A 224 -16.48 13.65 15.56
C GLU A 224 -15.52 14.83 15.52
N GLN A 225 -14.72 14.95 16.57
CA GLN A 225 -13.56 15.83 16.49
C GLN A 225 -12.58 15.09 15.59
N PRO A 226 -12.31 15.56 14.35
CA PRO A 226 -11.20 15.00 13.61
C PRO A 226 -9.99 15.14 14.51
N ILE A 227 -9.32 14.02 14.74
CA ILE A 227 -7.94 14.08 15.18
C ILE A 227 -7.25 14.68 13.97
N ASP A 228 -6.72 15.88 14.14
CA ASP A 228 -5.66 16.23 13.24
C ASP A 228 -4.55 15.23 13.57
N PRO A 229 -4.14 14.31 12.67
CA PRO A 229 -2.94 13.50 12.93
C PRO A 229 -1.74 14.39 13.32
N ASP A 230 -1.87 15.68 13.02
CA ASP A 230 -1.00 16.80 13.29
C ASP A 230 -1.08 17.41 14.73
N VAL A 231 -2.01 17.04 15.65
CA VAL A 231 -2.12 17.73 16.98
C VAL A 231 -2.53 16.85 18.19
N GLU A 232 -1.54 16.42 19.01
CA GLU A 232 -1.37 16.48 20.51
C GLU A 232 -0.40 15.32 20.93
N GLU A 233 0.78 15.47 21.54
CA GLU A 233 1.37 16.47 22.45
C GLU A 233 2.88 16.73 22.13
N LYS A 234 3.22 18.02 21.92
CA LYS A 234 4.50 18.73 22.10
C LYS A 234 5.81 18.20 21.48
N GLU A 235 6.37 19.10 20.65
CA GLU A 235 7.52 18.91 19.73
C GLU A 235 7.00 17.95 18.63
N ASP A 236 6.35 18.42 17.56
CA ASP A 236 6.99 19.07 16.41
C ASP A 236 5.97 19.62 15.36
N ASP A 237 6.47 20.34 14.34
CA ASP A 237 5.66 21.04 13.32
C ASP A 237 5.03 20.05 12.31
N PRO A 238 3.71 19.85 12.28
CA PRO A 238 3.08 18.82 11.43
C PRO A 238 3.13 19.10 9.93
N GLU A 239 3.19 20.38 9.52
CA GLU A 239 3.44 20.73 8.11
C GLU A 239 4.86 20.30 7.71
N LEU A 240 5.81 20.30 8.66
CA LEU A 240 7.16 19.78 8.44
C LEU A 240 7.15 18.27 8.29
N GLU A 241 6.40 17.52 9.11
CA GLU A 241 6.37 16.06 9.07
C GLU A 241 5.75 15.51 7.77
N ASP A 242 4.58 16.03 7.36
CA ASP A 242 3.96 15.64 6.07
C ASP A 242 4.86 16.03 4.89
N ASN A 243 5.52 17.19 4.96
CA ASN A 243 6.51 17.59 3.95
C ASN A 243 7.73 16.65 3.92
N VAL A 244 8.21 16.20 5.07
CA VAL A 244 9.35 15.28 5.17
C VAL A 244 8.97 13.92 4.59
N TRP A 245 7.79 13.38 4.93
CA TRP A 245 7.30 12.14 4.35
C TRP A 245 7.16 12.23 2.83
N ARG A 246 6.56 13.31 2.32
CA ARG A 246 6.46 13.56 0.88
C ARG A 246 7.84 13.65 0.23
N GLN A 247 8.79 14.34 0.85
CA GLN A 247 10.17 14.43 0.35
C GLN A 247 10.85 13.05 0.33
N ARG A 248 10.66 12.22 1.37
CA ARG A 248 11.21 10.87 1.44
C ARG A 248 10.61 9.96 0.35
N ILE A 249 9.29 10.01 0.15
CA ILE A 249 8.60 9.26 -0.92
C ILE A 249 9.13 9.69 -2.30
N GLU A 250 9.18 11.00 -2.57
CA GLU A 250 9.68 11.52 -3.84
C GLU A 250 11.16 11.20 -4.05
N ALA A 251 11.97 11.24 -3.00
CA ALA A 251 13.37 10.86 -3.08
C ALA A 251 13.55 9.35 -3.33
N ALA A 252 12.72 8.50 -2.72
CA ALA A 252 12.70 7.05 -2.92
C ALA A 252 12.34 6.67 -4.37
N LEU A 253 11.41 7.41 -4.97
CA LEU A 253 10.90 7.18 -6.32
C LEU A 253 11.61 8.01 -7.40
N ALA A 254 12.51 8.91 -7.00
CA ALA A 254 13.25 9.79 -7.89
C ALA A 254 13.94 8.98 -9.00
N PRO A 255 13.89 9.45 -10.26
CA PRO A 255 14.51 8.74 -11.36
C PRO A 255 16.04 8.75 -11.22
N THR A 256 16.65 7.62 -11.58
CA THR A 256 18.10 7.48 -11.81
C THR A 256 18.32 7.30 -13.30
N ASP A 257 19.38 7.91 -13.84
CA ASP A 257 19.78 7.67 -15.23
C ASP A 257 20.18 6.20 -15.39
N CYS A 258 19.38 5.45 -16.14
CA CYS A 258 19.60 4.04 -16.37
C CYS A 258 19.98 3.79 -17.83
N PRO A 259 21.30 3.76 -18.15
CA PRO A 259 21.75 3.50 -19.50
C PRO A 259 21.29 2.11 -19.97
N SER A 260 21.35 1.87 -21.28
CA SER A 260 21.05 0.55 -21.82
C SER A 260 22.01 -0.49 -21.25
N ALA A 261 21.46 -1.56 -20.67
CA ALA A 261 22.24 -2.67 -20.15
C ALA A 261 23.05 -3.32 -21.26
N GLN A 262 24.36 -3.45 -21.04
CA GLN A 262 25.20 -4.24 -21.92
C GLN A 262 24.94 -5.73 -21.65
N LYS A 263 24.85 -6.52 -22.71
CA LYS A 263 24.75 -7.96 -22.56
C LYS A 263 26.05 -8.47 -21.94
N GLN A 264 25.97 -9.08 -20.76
CA GLN A 264 27.11 -9.74 -20.16
C GLN A 264 27.43 -11.02 -20.91
N GLU A 265 28.71 -11.25 -21.15
CA GLU A 265 29.21 -12.50 -21.73
C GLU A 265 29.77 -13.38 -20.62
N PHE A 266 29.29 -14.62 -20.56
CA PHE A 266 29.77 -15.63 -19.63
C PHE A 266 30.36 -16.81 -20.40
N PRO A 267 31.27 -17.59 -19.81
CA PRO A 267 31.75 -18.82 -20.41
C PRO A 267 30.60 -19.76 -20.83
N ASP A 268 30.76 -20.51 -21.92
CA ASP A 268 29.73 -21.46 -22.40
C ASP A 268 29.33 -22.52 -21.37
N SER A 269 30.21 -22.79 -20.40
CA SER A 269 29.96 -23.71 -19.28
C SER A 269 29.02 -23.14 -18.21
N TYR A 270 28.71 -21.84 -18.27
CA TYR A 270 27.82 -21.16 -17.35
C TYR A 270 26.41 -21.18 -17.92
N TYR A 271 25.42 -21.12 -17.04
CA TYR A 271 24.03 -21.01 -17.45
C TYR A 271 23.76 -19.67 -18.15
N GLN A 272 23.24 -19.76 -19.38
CA GLN A 272 23.01 -18.61 -20.28
C GLN A 272 21.55 -18.12 -20.28
N GLY A 273 20.65 -18.82 -19.62
CA GLY A 273 19.22 -18.51 -19.64
C GLY A 273 18.81 -17.38 -18.66
N PRO A 274 17.50 -17.13 -18.55
CA PRO A 274 16.95 -16.14 -17.63
C PRO A 274 17.12 -16.55 -16.15
N LEU A 275 17.22 -15.55 -15.27
CA LEU A 275 17.27 -15.71 -13.82
C LEU A 275 16.15 -14.91 -13.15
N ILE A 276 15.55 -15.50 -12.11
CA ILE A 276 14.67 -14.81 -11.16
C ILE A 276 15.32 -14.90 -9.78
N ASP A 277 15.60 -13.75 -9.18
CA ASP A 277 16.14 -13.64 -7.82
C ASP A 277 15.01 -13.77 -6.79
N THR A 278 14.87 -14.93 -6.14
CA THR A 278 13.74 -15.17 -5.24
C THR A 278 13.90 -14.59 -3.84
N HIS A 279 14.96 -13.82 -3.58
CA HIS A 279 15.18 -13.23 -2.27
C HIS A 279 15.89 -11.86 -2.37
N LEU A 280 15.10 -10.79 -2.47
CA LEU A 280 15.59 -9.41 -2.49
C LEU A 280 14.86 -8.56 -1.44
N HIS A 281 15.57 -8.10 -0.42
CA HIS A 281 15.03 -7.12 0.51
C HIS A 281 14.97 -5.74 -0.13
N ILE A 282 13.85 -5.05 0.05
CA ILE A 282 13.72 -3.64 -0.30
C ILE A 282 14.06 -2.83 0.97
N PRO A 283 14.93 -1.81 0.90
CA PRO A 283 15.29 -1.08 2.09
C PRO A 283 14.07 -0.39 2.71
N ALA A 284 14.05 -0.30 4.04
CA ALA A 284 13.07 0.53 4.72
C ALA A 284 13.29 2.02 4.40
N ILE A 285 12.22 2.78 4.40
CA ILE A 285 12.30 4.25 4.45
C ILE A 285 12.75 4.64 5.87
N PRO A 286 13.50 5.75 6.03
CA PRO A 286 13.76 6.26 7.36
C PRO A 286 12.48 6.57 8.12
N ASP A 287 12.39 6.09 9.36
CA ASP A 287 11.25 6.23 10.28
C ASP A 287 11.51 7.22 11.43
N TRP A 288 12.70 7.85 11.47
CA TRP A 288 13.00 8.91 12.44
C TRP A 288 12.20 10.18 12.19
N SER A 289 11.97 10.94 13.27
CA SER A 289 11.28 12.22 13.22
C SER A 289 12.08 13.27 12.40
N PRO A 290 11.42 14.32 11.88
CA PRO A 290 12.08 15.42 11.18
C PRO A 290 13.23 16.09 11.97
N GLU A 291 13.12 16.15 13.29
CA GLU A 291 14.05 16.82 14.21
C GLU A 291 15.31 16.00 14.38
N ASP A 292 15.14 14.68 14.44
CA ASP A 292 16.22 13.71 14.51
C ASP A 292 16.86 13.48 13.15
N GLU A 293 16.26 13.92 12.04
CA GLU A 293 16.78 13.71 10.68
C GLU A 293 18.23 14.17 10.53
N LYS A 294 18.56 15.36 11.05
CA LYS A 294 19.94 15.87 10.99
C LYS A 294 20.91 14.98 11.76
N LYS A 295 20.51 14.51 12.94
CA LYS A 295 21.34 13.66 13.80
C LYS A 295 21.48 12.27 13.18
N ALA A 296 20.40 11.67 12.70
CA ALA A 296 20.38 10.40 12.00
C ALA A 296 21.22 10.46 10.70
N MET A 297 21.25 11.62 10.03
CA MET A 297 22.12 11.83 8.87
C MET A 297 23.61 11.89 9.21
N GLU A 298 23.97 12.35 10.41
CA GLU A 298 25.35 12.38 10.91
C GLU A 298 25.79 11.00 11.45
N ASP A 299 24.90 10.33 12.19
CA ASP A 299 25.06 8.98 12.72
C ASP A 299 24.70 7.94 11.64
N THR A 300 25.46 7.88 10.54
CA THR A 300 25.21 6.92 9.45
C THR A 300 25.10 5.49 10.01
N PRO A 301 23.90 4.90 10.07
CA PRO A 301 23.73 3.62 10.74
C PRO A 301 24.50 2.54 9.97
N GLU A 302 25.09 1.60 10.70
CA GLU A 302 25.81 0.49 10.11
C GLU A 302 24.84 -0.65 9.81
N GLY A 303 24.84 -1.14 8.56
CA GLY A 303 24.08 -2.33 8.19
C GLY A 303 24.69 -3.58 8.80
N ARG A 304 23.86 -4.57 9.13
CA ARG A 304 24.25 -5.91 9.55
C ARG A 304 25.26 -6.58 8.60
N PHE A 305 25.18 -6.34 7.30
CA PHE A 305 26.12 -6.89 6.33
C PHE A 305 27.44 -6.11 6.23
N GLY A 306 27.59 -5.03 7.01
CA GLY A 306 28.78 -4.18 7.09
C GLY A 306 28.68 -2.94 6.20
N GLY A 307 29.25 -1.83 6.66
CA GLY A 307 29.16 -0.54 5.96
C GLY A 307 27.82 0.17 6.20
N GLN A 308 27.57 1.28 5.50
CA GLN A 308 26.38 2.09 5.73
C GLN A 308 25.10 1.30 5.40
N GLN A 309 24.11 1.36 6.29
CA GLN A 309 22.79 0.78 6.12
C GLN A 309 22.09 1.38 4.91
N ALA A 310 21.43 0.52 4.13
CA ALA A 310 20.58 0.96 3.03
C ALA A 310 19.25 1.50 3.56
N LEU A 311 18.91 2.72 3.15
CA LEU A 311 17.68 3.39 3.53
C LEU A 311 17.07 4.05 2.29
N LEU A 312 15.83 3.68 2.02
CA LEU A 312 15.13 4.03 0.80
C LEU A 312 14.78 5.52 0.78
N GLY A 313 15.11 6.19 -0.32
CA GLY A 313 14.94 7.64 -0.46
C GLY A 313 16.03 8.48 0.18
N TRP A 314 16.91 7.88 0.98
CA TRP A 314 18.07 8.59 1.52
C TRP A 314 19.35 8.29 0.74
N ASN A 315 19.75 7.02 0.69
CA ASN A 315 20.99 6.59 0.05
C ASN A 315 20.80 5.45 -0.96
N VAL A 316 19.58 4.93 -1.10
CA VAL A 316 19.18 3.98 -2.14
C VAL A 316 17.83 4.42 -2.73
N LYS A 317 17.63 4.19 -4.04
CA LYS A 317 16.36 4.52 -4.73
C LYS A 317 15.78 3.29 -5.43
N MET A 318 14.45 3.23 -5.56
CA MET A 318 13.80 2.14 -6.30
C MET A 318 14.24 2.07 -7.77
N SER A 319 14.45 3.23 -8.39
CA SER A 319 14.92 3.33 -9.77
C SER A 319 16.35 2.80 -9.96
N GLU A 320 17.21 2.95 -8.95
CA GLU A 320 18.56 2.41 -8.94
C GLU A 320 18.55 0.89 -8.79
N ILE A 321 17.78 0.35 -7.85
CA ILE A 321 17.59 -1.09 -7.68
C ILE A 321 17.09 -1.73 -8.98
N ALA A 322 16.03 -1.16 -9.57
CA ALA A 322 15.48 -1.63 -10.85
C ALA A 322 16.50 -1.56 -11.99
N CYS A 323 17.33 -0.51 -12.03
CA CYS A 323 18.38 -0.39 -13.03
C CYS A 323 19.45 -1.46 -12.85
N ASN A 324 19.93 -1.67 -11.63
CA ASN A 324 21.02 -2.61 -11.35
C ASN A 324 20.58 -4.05 -11.64
N LEU A 325 19.36 -4.44 -11.26
CA LEU A 325 18.75 -5.73 -11.64
C LEU A 325 18.78 -5.98 -13.16
N LYS A 326 18.45 -4.95 -13.95
CA LYS A 326 18.50 -5.04 -15.41
C LYS A 326 19.94 -5.20 -15.93
N HIS A 327 20.90 -4.47 -15.36
CA HIS A 327 22.30 -4.50 -15.78
C HIS A 327 23.04 -5.77 -15.35
N GLU A 328 22.65 -6.39 -14.23
CA GLU A 328 23.18 -7.70 -13.81
C GLU A 328 22.56 -8.86 -14.60
N GLY A 329 21.43 -8.65 -15.28
CA GLY A 329 20.76 -9.66 -16.10
C GLY A 329 19.77 -10.54 -15.31
N THR A 330 19.22 -9.99 -14.22
CA THR A 330 18.11 -10.55 -13.44
C THR A 330 16.80 -10.04 -14.02
N MET A 331 15.93 -10.96 -14.45
CA MET A 331 14.70 -10.60 -15.16
C MET A 331 13.59 -10.15 -14.21
N LYS A 332 13.49 -10.82 -13.06
CA LYS A 332 12.50 -10.56 -12.03
C LYS A 332 13.07 -10.90 -10.67
N ASN A 333 12.42 -10.45 -9.60
CA ASN A 333 12.73 -10.89 -8.25
C ASN A 333 11.47 -11.12 -7.41
N PHE A 334 11.63 -11.76 -6.26
CA PHE A 334 10.71 -11.63 -5.14
C PHE A 334 11.24 -10.50 -4.25
N ALA A 335 10.53 -9.38 -4.24
CA ALA A 335 10.89 -8.17 -3.52
C ALA A 335 10.12 -8.11 -2.21
N PHE A 336 10.87 -8.09 -1.13
CA PHE A 336 10.39 -8.09 0.24
C PHE A 336 10.22 -6.65 0.69
N PHE A 337 8.98 -6.16 0.63
CA PHE A 337 8.61 -4.79 0.99
C PHE A 337 8.28 -4.72 2.49
N PRO A 338 9.00 -3.92 3.30
CA PRO A 338 8.80 -3.84 4.75
C PRO A 338 7.40 -3.39 5.15
N VAL A 339 6.65 -4.21 5.87
CA VAL A 339 5.27 -3.98 6.32
C VAL A 339 5.21 -4.26 7.84
N TYR A 340 5.22 -3.18 8.63
CA TYR A 340 5.15 -3.20 10.10
C TYR A 340 3.74 -2.99 10.68
N GLU A 341 3.57 -3.04 12.00
CA GLU A 341 2.25 -2.83 12.62
C GLU A 341 1.72 -1.39 12.47
N GLU A 342 2.62 -0.42 12.40
CA GLU A 342 2.31 1.01 12.37
C GLU A 342 2.45 1.61 10.97
N ILE A 343 2.41 0.81 9.90
CA ILE A 343 2.76 1.28 8.56
C ILE A 343 2.05 2.59 8.23
N PRO A 344 2.81 3.68 8.06
CA PRO A 344 2.27 4.91 7.52
C PRO A 344 1.85 4.62 6.07
N LEU A 345 0.66 5.07 5.66
CA LEU A 345 0.13 4.90 4.29
C LEU A 345 1.13 5.30 3.19
N GLN A 346 2.04 6.20 3.55
CA GLN A 346 3.22 6.65 2.82
C GLN A 346 4.07 5.51 2.26
N LEU A 347 4.32 4.47 3.05
CA LEU A 347 5.08 3.29 2.63
C LEU A 347 4.30 2.49 1.57
N LEU A 348 2.98 2.36 1.75
CA LEU A 348 2.11 1.69 0.78
C LEU A 348 2.05 2.46 -0.55
N GLU A 349 2.11 3.79 -0.52
CA GLU A 349 2.20 4.62 -1.73
C GLU A 349 3.47 4.29 -2.54
N ILE A 350 4.63 4.18 -1.88
CA ILE A 350 5.89 3.83 -2.53
C ILE A 350 5.77 2.48 -3.24
N TRP A 351 5.15 1.48 -2.60
CA TRP A 351 4.99 0.15 -3.19
C TRP A 351 4.03 0.18 -4.38
N ASN A 352 2.90 0.87 -4.26
CA ASN A 352 1.96 1.00 -5.37
C ASN A 352 2.60 1.67 -6.59
N ARG A 353 3.23 2.83 -6.40
CA ARG A 353 3.92 3.57 -7.48
C ARG A 353 5.10 2.80 -8.05
N THR A 354 5.81 2.03 -7.23
CA THR A 354 6.86 1.12 -7.68
C THR A 354 6.30 0.04 -8.59
N MET A 355 5.21 -0.60 -8.19
CA MET A 355 4.59 -1.68 -8.95
C MET A 355 3.93 -1.19 -10.24
N GLU A 356 3.40 0.04 -10.26
CA GLU A 356 2.92 0.69 -11.48
C GLU A 356 4.06 0.95 -12.48
N LYS A 357 5.23 1.38 -11.97
CA LYS A 357 6.37 1.75 -12.80
C LYS A 357 7.23 0.57 -13.25
N TYR A 358 7.34 -0.47 -12.43
CA TYR A 358 8.22 -1.62 -12.65
C TYR A 358 7.50 -2.98 -12.45
N PRO A 359 6.31 -3.20 -13.05
CA PRO A 359 5.50 -4.40 -12.81
C PRO A 359 6.17 -5.70 -13.26
N ASP A 360 7.05 -5.61 -14.26
CA ASP A 360 7.76 -6.75 -14.83
C ASP A 360 9.07 -7.07 -14.10
N VAL A 361 9.53 -6.19 -13.21
CA VAL A 361 10.82 -6.34 -12.49
C VAL A 361 10.60 -6.92 -11.09
N PHE A 362 9.62 -6.41 -10.36
CA PHE A 362 9.39 -6.80 -8.97
C PHE A 362 8.21 -7.77 -8.84
N THR A 363 8.33 -8.73 -7.93
CA THR A 363 7.20 -9.54 -7.46
C THR A 363 7.00 -9.22 -5.98
N PRO A 364 5.92 -8.51 -5.60
CA PRO A 364 5.81 -7.97 -4.26
C PRO A 364 5.48 -9.05 -3.24
N PHE A 365 6.33 -9.15 -2.21
CA PHE A 365 6.15 -9.91 -0.99
C PHE A 365 6.01 -8.92 0.17
N ILE A 366 5.08 -9.21 1.07
CA ILE A 366 4.92 -8.47 2.33
C ILE A 366 5.99 -8.95 3.30
N MET A 367 6.97 -8.11 3.62
CA MET A 367 7.98 -8.43 4.62
C MET A 367 7.49 -8.01 6.01
N PRO A 368 7.18 -8.94 6.92
CA PRO A 368 6.74 -8.60 8.27
C PRO A 368 7.84 -7.91 9.11
N PRO A 369 7.49 -7.45 10.33
CA PRO A 369 8.47 -7.10 11.34
C PRO A 369 9.57 -8.14 11.44
N GLY A 370 10.77 -7.61 11.61
CA GLY A 370 11.99 -8.36 11.49
C GLY A 370 12.33 -9.16 12.73
N PRO A 371 13.49 -9.83 12.68
CA PRO A 371 13.99 -10.66 13.76
C PRO A 371 14.23 -9.92 15.10
N HIS A 372 14.43 -8.60 15.07
CA HIS A 372 14.73 -7.77 16.24
C HIS A 372 13.47 -7.20 16.92
N ASP A 373 12.30 -7.39 16.30
CA ASP A 373 11.04 -6.90 16.84
C ASP A 373 10.47 -7.86 17.89
N VAL A 374 9.63 -7.33 18.78
CA VAL A 374 8.99 -8.10 19.86
C VAL A 374 8.16 -9.25 19.30
N THR A 375 7.53 -9.04 18.13
CA THR A 375 6.76 -10.04 17.41
C THR A 375 7.29 -10.13 15.98
N PRO A 376 7.71 -11.30 15.48
CA PRO A 376 8.35 -11.45 14.17
C PRO A 376 7.33 -11.49 13.00
N THR A 377 6.16 -10.89 13.21
CA THR A 377 5.00 -10.93 12.31
C THR A 377 3.98 -9.89 12.76
N ILE A 378 3.01 -9.60 11.90
CA ILE A 378 1.78 -8.87 12.25
C ILE A 378 0.66 -9.88 12.53
N ASP A 379 -0.44 -9.48 13.15
CA ASP A 379 -1.59 -10.37 13.30
C ASP A 379 -2.35 -10.59 11.97
N GLY A 380 -3.18 -11.64 11.93
CA GLY A 380 -3.91 -12.05 10.73
C GLY A 380 -4.95 -11.05 10.23
N GLU A 381 -5.52 -10.22 11.12
CA GLU A 381 -6.48 -9.18 10.75
C GLU A 381 -5.76 -7.98 10.14
N LYS A 382 -4.62 -7.54 10.70
CA LYS A 382 -3.77 -6.51 10.10
C LYS A 382 -3.25 -6.92 8.72
N LEU A 383 -2.84 -8.18 8.56
CA LEU A 383 -2.47 -8.71 7.23
C LEU A 383 -3.66 -8.65 6.27
N LYS A 384 -4.85 -9.00 6.73
CA LYS A 384 -6.06 -8.94 5.91
C LYS A 384 -6.35 -7.50 5.50
N GLU A 385 -6.28 -6.55 6.43
CA GLU A 385 -6.41 -5.12 6.12
C GLU A 385 -5.38 -4.73 5.06
N ALA A 386 -4.08 -4.93 5.28
CA ALA A 386 -3.03 -4.57 4.32
C ALA A 386 -3.31 -5.11 2.89
N LEU A 387 -3.83 -6.33 2.77
CA LEU A 387 -4.20 -6.94 1.48
C LEU A 387 -5.49 -6.38 0.87
N GLU A 388 -6.45 -5.94 1.67
CA GLU A 388 -7.65 -5.22 1.20
C GLU A 388 -7.28 -3.86 0.62
N TRP A 389 -6.32 -3.17 1.24
CA TRP A 389 -5.80 -1.91 0.72
C TRP A 389 -4.94 -2.13 -0.55
N PHE A 390 -4.15 -3.20 -0.61
CA PHE A 390 -3.21 -3.45 -1.70
C PHE A 390 -3.18 -4.92 -2.14
N PRO A 391 -4.10 -5.35 -3.05
CA PRO A 391 -4.24 -6.75 -3.48
C PRO A 391 -3.14 -7.21 -4.47
N ILE A 392 -2.03 -6.47 -4.56
CA ILE A 392 -0.93 -6.70 -5.52
C ILE A 392 0.07 -7.76 -5.07
N PHE A 393 0.15 -8.02 -3.76
CA PHE A 393 1.11 -8.94 -3.15
C PHE A 393 0.92 -10.39 -3.62
N LYS A 394 2.03 -11.11 -3.75
CA LYS A 394 2.10 -12.51 -4.18
C LYS A 394 2.63 -13.46 -3.11
N GLY A 395 3.25 -12.91 -2.07
CA GLY A 395 3.71 -13.68 -0.94
C GLY A 395 3.76 -12.88 0.36
N TYR A 396 3.94 -13.60 1.45
CA TYR A 396 4.07 -13.09 2.80
C TYR A 396 5.33 -13.69 3.45
N GLY A 397 6.18 -12.83 4.00
CA GLY A 397 7.51 -13.17 4.48
C GLY A 397 8.54 -12.17 3.94
N GLU A 398 9.78 -12.19 4.40
CA GLU A 398 10.42 -13.27 5.15
C GLU A 398 10.01 -13.23 6.62
N ILE A 399 9.39 -14.30 7.09
CA ILE A 399 9.17 -14.48 8.53
C ILE A 399 10.48 -15.02 9.12
N GLY A 400 11.25 -14.14 9.76
CA GLY A 400 12.51 -14.52 10.41
C GLY A 400 12.27 -15.15 11.78
N LEU A 401 12.56 -16.44 11.96
CA LEU A 401 12.41 -17.17 13.25
C LEU A 401 13.73 -17.70 13.85
N TYR A 402 14.86 -17.47 13.20
CA TYR A 402 16.20 -17.81 13.70
C TYR A 402 16.56 -17.15 15.04
N GLU A 403 17.38 -17.79 15.86
CA GLU A 403 17.63 -17.35 17.23
C GLU A 403 18.41 -16.02 17.28
N ILE A 404 17.83 -15.03 17.94
CA ILE A 404 18.52 -13.91 18.56
C ILE A 404 18.28 -14.10 20.06
N GLU A 405 19.35 -14.19 20.86
CA GLU A 405 19.31 -14.62 22.27
C GLU A 405 18.03 -14.20 23.01
N GLY A 406 17.22 -15.19 23.42
CA GLY A 406 16.17 -15.02 24.43
C GLY A 406 14.75 -14.67 23.95
N VAL A 407 14.50 -14.39 22.66
CA VAL A 407 13.18 -13.88 22.21
C VAL A 407 12.29 -14.93 21.52
N ARG A 408 12.85 -15.95 20.85
CA ARG A 408 12.11 -16.66 19.78
C ARG A 408 11.54 -18.05 20.07
N LYS A 409 11.82 -18.64 21.24
CA LYS A 409 11.20 -19.93 21.63
C LYS A 409 9.66 -19.86 21.74
N ASP A 410 9.12 -18.65 21.83
CA ASP A 410 7.69 -18.41 21.99
C ASP A 410 6.91 -18.36 20.66
N PHE A 411 7.60 -18.40 19.50
CA PHE A 411 6.99 -18.29 18.17
C PHE A 411 7.36 -19.45 17.23
N PRO A 412 7.07 -20.72 17.58
CA PRO A 412 7.22 -21.81 16.64
C PRO A 412 6.29 -21.62 15.43
N PRO A 413 6.60 -22.18 14.24
CA PRO A 413 5.82 -22.01 13.02
C PRO A 413 4.34 -22.42 13.13
N ASP A 414 3.99 -23.31 14.06
CA ASP A 414 2.61 -23.76 14.30
C ASP A 414 1.89 -23.01 15.43
N SER A 415 2.50 -21.94 15.96
CA SER A 415 1.90 -21.08 16.99
C SER A 415 0.64 -20.37 16.49
N LYS A 416 -0.22 -19.97 17.44
CA LYS A 416 -1.55 -19.40 17.14
C LYS A 416 -1.49 -18.18 16.21
N ILE A 417 -0.52 -17.30 16.40
CA ILE A 417 -0.37 -16.10 15.58
C ILE A 417 -0.15 -16.46 14.09
N PHE A 418 0.66 -17.47 13.79
CA PHE A 418 0.87 -17.92 12.41
C PHE A 418 -0.32 -18.70 11.85
N GLN A 419 -1.08 -19.42 12.68
CA GLN A 419 -2.30 -20.10 12.21
C GLN A 419 -3.34 -19.11 11.67
N ASP A 420 -3.44 -17.92 12.28
CA ASP A 420 -4.30 -16.85 11.79
C ASP A 420 -3.76 -16.27 10.48
N ILE A 421 -2.45 -16.10 10.37
CA ILE A 421 -1.78 -15.71 9.11
C ILE A 421 -2.02 -16.74 8.00
N TYR A 422 -1.91 -18.04 8.27
CA TYR A 422 -2.15 -19.11 7.30
C TYR A 422 -3.58 -19.09 6.76
N THR A 423 -4.54 -18.63 7.55
CA THR A 423 -5.91 -18.42 7.08
C THR A 423 -5.99 -17.27 6.07
N THR A 424 -5.36 -16.14 6.38
CA THR A 424 -5.35 -14.95 5.51
C THR A 424 -4.57 -15.19 4.21
N VAL A 425 -3.37 -15.78 4.28
CA VAL A 425 -2.56 -16.09 3.08
C VAL A 425 -3.25 -17.09 2.16
N ARG A 426 -3.96 -18.09 2.72
CA ARG A 426 -4.77 -19.05 1.95
C ARG A 426 -5.87 -18.35 1.17
N ASN A 427 -6.65 -17.50 1.84
CA ASN A 427 -7.77 -16.79 1.21
C ASN A 427 -7.30 -15.86 0.08
N ASN A 428 -6.07 -15.36 0.17
CA ASN A 428 -5.46 -14.46 -0.82
C ASN A 428 -4.48 -15.15 -1.78
N LYS A 429 -4.32 -16.49 -1.68
CA LYS A 429 -3.42 -17.30 -2.52
C LYS A 429 -1.97 -16.81 -2.52
N LEU A 430 -1.47 -16.43 -1.36
CA LEU A 430 -0.09 -15.98 -1.17
C LEU A 430 0.82 -17.18 -0.89
N ALA A 431 2.05 -17.15 -1.42
CA ALA A 431 3.12 -18.01 -0.92
C ALA A 431 3.61 -17.51 0.44
N VAL A 432 4.14 -18.39 1.28
CA VAL A 432 4.75 -18.03 2.56
C VAL A 432 6.26 -18.23 2.48
N TYR A 433 7.04 -17.21 2.79
CA TYR A 433 8.50 -17.27 2.87
C TYR A 433 8.92 -17.19 4.34
N MET A 434 9.71 -18.16 4.81
CA MET A 434 10.05 -18.27 6.23
C MET A 434 11.50 -18.72 6.41
N HIS A 435 12.17 -18.18 7.42
CA HIS A 435 13.44 -18.69 7.91
C HIS A 435 13.18 -19.35 9.26
N PRO A 436 13.02 -20.68 9.33
CA PRO A 436 12.81 -21.39 10.58
C PRO A 436 13.96 -21.15 11.57
N GLY A 437 13.67 -21.32 12.85
CA GLY A 437 14.68 -21.29 13.90
C GLY A 437 15.11 -22.70 14.32
N GLU A 438 16.14 -22.77 15.15
CA GLU A 438 16.65 -24.04 15.66
C GLU A 438 15.54 -24.84 16.38
N GLY A 439 15.43 -26.13 16.05
CA GLY A 439 14.44 -27.01 16.66
C GLY A 439 13.00 -26.85 16.13
N HIS A 440 12.74 -25.98 15.15
CA HIS A 440 11.39 -25.76 14.60
C HIS A 440 10.93 -26.82 13.60
N LYS A 441 11.75 -27.83 13.28
CA LYS A 441 11.45 -28.87 12.28
C LYS A 441 10.09 -29.54 12.50
N ASP A 442 9.83 -30.04 13.72
CA ASP A 442 8.60 -30.80 14.00
C ASP A 442 7.35 -29.91 13.92
N ASN A 443 7.46 -28.67 14.39
CA ASN A 443 6.41 -27.66 14.25
C ASN A 443 6.14 -27.35 12.78
N PHE A 444 7.19 -27.19 11.98
CA PHE A 444 7.07 -26.91 10.55
C PHE A 444 6.49 -28.10 9.77
N GLU A 445 6.89 -29.33 10.09
CA GLU A 445 6.31 -30.55 9.50
C GLU A 445 4.79 -30.61 9.75
N LYS A 446 4.34 -30.20 10.94
CA LYS A 446 2.90 -30.06 11.24
C LYS A 446 2.24 -28.98 10.38
N VAL A 447 2.86 -27.80 10.22
CA VAL A 447 2.34 -26.73 9.36
C VAL A 447 2.19 -27.20 7.91
N LEU A 448 3.20 -27.85 7.34
CA LEU A 448 3.16 -28.37 5.97
C LEU A 448 2.01 -29.36 5.76
N LYS A 449 1.79 -30.24 6.75
CA LYS A 449 0.72 -31.23 6.74
C LYS A 449 -0.68 -30.61 6.87
N GLU A 450 -0.83 -29.60 7.71
CA GLU A 450 -2.10 -28.91 7.98
C GLU A 450 -2.49 -27.93 6.87
N ASN A 451 -1.50 -27.45 6.09
CA ASN A 451 -1.69 -26.45 5.04
C ASN A 451 -1.17 -26.92 3.67
N PRO A 452 -1.65 -28.05 3.13
CA PRO A 452 -1.14 -28.64 1.88
C PRO A 452 -1.41 -27.77 0.64
N ASP A 453 -2.27 -26.77 0.77
CA ASP A 453 -2.69 -25.82 -0.27
C ASP A 453 -1.90 -24.51 -0.28
N ILE A 454 -1.01 -24.30 0.69
CA ILE A 454 -0.11 -23.15 0.77
C ILE A 454 1.28 -23.59 0.34
N ASN A 455 1.89 -22.87 -0.60
CA ASN A 455 3.30 -23.04 -0.95
C ASN A 455 4.17 -22.34 0.09
N PHE A 456 5.05 -23.09 0.74
CA PHE A 456 6.04 -22.59 1.67
C PHE A 456 7.42 -22.59 1.02
N ILE A 457 8.09 -21.45 1.05
CA ILE A 457 9.50 -21.30 0.72
C ILE A 457 10.25 -21.16 2.05
N VAL A 458 11.27 -21.99 2.24
CA VAL A 458 12.16 -21.87 3.40
C VAL A 458 13.60 -21.71 2.98
N HIS A 459 14.37 -21.05 3.81
CA HIS A 459 15.82 -20.97 3.69
C HIS A 459 16.45 -20.96 5.10
N GLY A 460 17.78 -20.83 5.18
CA GLY A 460 18.53 -20.88 6.43
C GLY A 460 19.08 -22.27 6.79
N ASP A 461 20.03 -22.29 7.72
CA ASP A 461 20.84 -23.45 8.11
C ASP A 461 20.07 -24.41 9.02
N GLU A 462 19.18 -23.87 9.83
CA GLU A 462 18.43 -24.55 10.88
C GLU A 462 17.49 -25.62 10.34
N ILE A 463 17.11 -25.52 9.06
CA ILE A 463 16.25 -26.50 8.36
C ILE A 463 16.99 -27.25 7.24
N GLN A 464 18.21 -26.80 6.88
CA GLN A 464 18.97 -27.31 5.74
C GLN A 464 19.18 -28.82 5.80
N GLY A 465 19.56 -29.34 6.98
CA GLY A 465 19.81 -30.77 7.19
C GLY A 465 18.58 -31.67 7.00
N ASP A 466 17.38 -31.10 7.12
CA ASP A 466 16.12 -31.83 7.05
C ASP A 466 15.41 -31.71 5.70
N ILE A 467 15.84 -30.77 4.84
CA ILE A 467 15.08 -30.34 3.66
C ILE A 467 14.76 -31.48 2.69
N THR A 468 15.70 -32.40 2.47
CA THR A 468 15.49 -33.57 1.59
C THR A 468 14.35 -34.43 2.12
N SER A 469 14.33 -34.68 3.42
CA SER A 469 13.30 -35.52 4.06
C SER A 469 11.93 -34.85 4.05
N LEU A 470 11.89 -33.52 4.15
CA LEU A 470 10.65 -32.74 4.06
C LEU A 470 10.12 -32.74 2.62
N MET A 471 10.97 -32.52 1.63
CA MET A 471 10.59 -32.54 0.20
C MET A 471 10.15 -33.93 -0.29
N ASP A 472 10.72 -35.01 0.25
CA ASP A 472 10.26 -36.39 -0.04
C ASP A 472 8.80 -36.62 0.43
N LYS A 473 8.35 -35.90 1.47
CA LYS A 473 7.04 -36.10 2.11
C LYS A 473 5.99 -35.07 1.69
N TYR A 474 6.38 -33.81 1.55
CA TYR A 474 5.46 -32.68 1.41
C TYR A 474 5.67 -32.01 0.05
N PRO A 475 4.64 -31.98 -0.82
CA PRO A 475 4.78 -31.40 -2.15
C PRO A 475 4.74 -29.87 -2.14
N ASN A 476 4.38 -29.23 -1.04
CA ASN A 476 4.14 -27.79 -0.93
C ASN A 476 5.30 -27.03 -0.27
N ILE A 477 6.48 -27.66 -0.10
CA ILE A 477 7.70 -27.01 0.38
C ILE A 477 8.68 -26.76 -0.77
N TYR A 478 9.33 -25.61 -0.73
CA TYR A 478 10.40 -25.17 -1.60
C TYR A 478 11.57 -24.68 -0.74
N TYR A 479 12.79 -24.75 -1.28
CA TYR A 479 13.98 -24.24 -0.61
C TYR A 479 14.66 -23.15 -1.44
N GLY A 480 14.87 -21.98 -0.84
CA GLY A 480 15.70 -20.92 -1.38
C GLY A 480 17.17 -21.24 -1.14
N VAL A 481 17.92 -21.55 -2.19
CA VAL A 481 19.40 -21.58 -2.12
C VAL A 481 19.85 -20.13 -2.30
N ASP A 482 19.61 -19.36 -1.26
CA ASP A 482 20.06 -17.98 -1.18
C ASP A 482 21.57 -17.94 -1.05
N ALA A 483 22.20 -16.79 -1.35
CA ALA A 483 23.65 -16.56 -1.37
C ALA A 483 24.39 -17.40 -0.31
N PHE A 484 24.82 -18.57 -0.80
CA PHE A 484 25.02 -19.85 -0.13
C PHE A 484 25.42 -19.80 1.35
N TRP A 485 24.55 -20.40 2.18
CA TRP A 485 24.61 -20.43 3.64
C TRP A 485 25.14 -21.77 4.20
N GLY A 486 25.89 -21.68 5.30
CA GLY A 486 25.84 -22.60 6.42
C GLY A 486 27.09 -23.33 6.88
N ASP A 487 28.28 -23.03 6.35
CA ASP A 487 29.50 -23.75 6.75
C ASP A 487 30.76 -22.87 6.59
N ASP A 488 31.89 -23.27 7.21
CA ASP A 488 33.18 -22.51 7.23
C ASP A 488 33.74 -22.07 5.83
N MET A 489 33.14 -22.51 4.73
CA MET A 489 33.60 -22.33 3.34
C MET A 489 32.52 -21.79 2.37
N ASP A 490 31.42 -21.24 2.86
CA ASP A 490 30.31 -20.75 2.05
C ASP A 490 30.48 -19.30 1.52
N LEU A 491 29.52 -18.83 0.71
CA LEU A 491 29.51 -17.48 0.14
C LEU A 491 29.11 -16.42 1.20
N PHE A 492 28.23 -16.79 2.13
CA PHE A 492 27.75 -15.92 3.19
C PHE A 492 28.88 -15.40 4.11
N ARG A 493 29.86 -16.25 4.42
CA ARG A 493 31.08 -15.90 5.18
C ARG A 493 31.88 -14.76 4.54
N LEU A 494 31.88 -14.70 3.21
CA LEU A 494 32.58 -13.66 2.47
C LEU A 494 31.80 -12.34 2.47
N PHE A 495 30.50 -12.41 2.70
CA PHE A 495 29.56 -11.31 2.56
C PHE A 495 29.32 -10.57 3.88
N VAL A 496 29.06 -11.30 4.97
CA VAL A 496 28.53 -10.70 6.22
C VAL A 496 29.57 -10.02 7.09
N GLY A 497 29.20 -8.82 7.56
CA GLY A 497 30.06 -7.95 8.35
C GLY A 497 31.32 -7.52 7.59
N LYS A 498 31.28 -7.53 6.25
CA LYS A 498 32.42 -7.18 5.39
C LYS A 498 32.17 -5.86 4.66
N SER A 499 33.25 -5.27 4.16
CA SER A 499 33.15 -4.15 3.21
C SER A 499 32.95 -4.68 1.79
N LYS A 500 32.34 -3.87 0.90
CA LYS A 500 32.27 -4.12 -0.55
C LYS A 500 33.61 -4.62 -1.12
N LYS A 501 34.69 -3.92 -0.79
CA LYS A 501 36.04 -4.23 -1.27
C LYS A 501 36.51 -5.60 -0.78
N SER A 502 36.33 -5.89 0.52
CA SER A 502 36.74 -7.18 1.10
C SER A 502 35.97 -8.35 0.50
N TYR A 503 34.66 -8.18 0.25
CA TYR A 503 33.85 -9.20 -0.42
C TYR A 503 34.33 -9.44 -1.85
N LEU A 504 34.53 -8.38 -2.66
CA LEU A 504 34.99 -8.52 -4.03
C LEU A 504 36.39 -9.16 -4.13
N GLU A 505 37.33 -8.75 -3.28
CA GLU A 505 38.68 -9.34 -3.22
C GLU A 505 38.63 -10.82 -2.80
N ALA A 506 37.76 -11.17 -1.85
CA ALA A 506 37.58 -12.56 -1.43
C ALA A 506 36.93 -13.40 -2.55
N MET A 507 35.89 -12.89 -3.20
CA MET A 507 35.24 -13.55 -4.33
C MET A 507 36.20 -13.76 -5.49
N GLU A 508 37.06 -12.80 -5.82
CA GLU A 508 38.06 -12.97 -6.88
C GLU A 508 39.06 -14.09 -6.54
N LYS A 509 39.47 -14.18 -5.27
CA LYS A 509 40.47 -15.13 -4.80
C LYS A 509 39.92 -16.54 -4.59
N GLU A 510 38.70 -16.65 -4.07
CA GLU A 510 38.11 -17.90 -3.56
C GLU A 510 36.98 -18.43 -4.48
N PHE A 511 36.70 -17.77 -5.62
CA PHE A 511 35.59 -18.10 -6.53
C PHE A 511 35.43 -19.59 -6.80
N ASP A 512 36.50 -20.23 -7.30
CA ASP A 512 36.45 -21.63 -7.74
C ASP A 512 36.33 -22.58 -6.56
N ASP A 513 36.99 -22.29 -5.44
CA ASP A 513 36.95 -23.12 -4.23
C ASP A 513 35.54 -23.12 -3.60
N VAL A 514 34.91 -21.94 -3.52
CA VAL A 514 33.52 -21.78 -3.05
C VAL A 514 32.57 -22.45 -4.03
N LEU A 515 32.73 -22.22 -5.34
CA LEU A 515 31.89 -22.86 -6.37
C LEU A 515 31.94 -24.40 -6.28
N ASP A 516 33.14 -24.97 -6.19
CA ASP A 516 33.31 -26.42 -6.07
C ASP A 516 32.73 -26.98 -4.77
N TYR A 517 32.80 -26.21 -3.68
CA TYR A 517 32.16 -26.56 -2.41
C TYR A 517 30.63 -26.60 -2.54
N GLU A 518 30.02 -25.54 -3.07
CA GLU A 518 28.58 -25.45 -3.26
C GLU A 518 28.05 -26.54 -4.20
N ILE A 519 28.78 -26.84 -5.29
CA ILE A 519 28.41 -27.93 -6.20
C ILE A 519 28.38 -29.27 -5.44
N ARG A 520 29.37 -29.57 -4.62
CA ARG A 520 29.40 -30.83 -3.85
C ARG A 520 28.24 -30.92 -2.87
N LYS A 521 27.89 -29.80 -2.22
CA LYS A 521 26.81 -29.71 -1.23
C LYS A 521 25.43 -29.84 -1.88
N TRP A 522 25.14 -29.00 -2.86
CA TRP A 522 23.78 -28.78 -3.33
C TRP A 522 23.38 -29.57 -4.57
N LYS A 523 24.33 -29.85 -5.49
CA LYS A 523 23.99 -30.53 -6.75
C LYS A 523 23.24 -31.85 -6.53
N PRO A 524 23.67 -32.77 -5.65
CA PRO A 524 22.96 -34.05 -5.47
C PRO A 524 21.53 -33.88 -4.97
N VAL A 525 21.27 -32.85 -4.14
CA VAL A 525 19.97 -32.61 -3.54
C VAL A 525 19.02 -31.91 -4.54
N ILE A 526 19.53 -30.90 -5.26
CA ILE A 526 18.78 -30.19 -6.28
C ILE A 526 18.38 -31.14 -7.42
N GLU A 527 19.30 -31.97 -7.91
CA GLU A 527 18.99 -32.91 -8.99
C GLU A 527 18.02 -34.03 -8.55
N LYS A 528 17.97 -34.36 -7.26
CA LYS A 528 16.97 -35.28 -6.71
C LYS A 528 15.58 -34.64 -6.63
N HIS A 529 15.48 -33.35 -6.35
CA HIS A 529 14.23 -32.60 -6.20
C HIS A 529 14.16 -31.37 -7.13
N PRO A 530 14.21 -31.57 -8.46
CA PRO A 530 14.48 -30.49 -9.41
C PRO A 530 13.38 -29.42 -9.47
N ASP A 531 12.17 -29.73 -8.99
CA ASP A 531 11.00 -28.84 -9.00
C ASP A 531 10.77 -28.12 -7.65
N LYS A 532 11.77 -28.15 -6.74
CA LYS A 532 11.62 -27.71 -5.34
C LYS A 532 12.67 -26.71 -4.86
N PHE A 533 13.61 -26.35 -5.72
CA PHE A 533 14.67 -25.40 -5.37
C PHE A 533 14.52 -24.09 -6.15
N LEU A 534 14.87 -23.01 -5.47
CA LEU A 534 14.92 -21.64 -5.98
C LEU A 534 16.33 -21.09 -5.73
N TRP A 535 16.69 -20.02 -6.42
CA TRP A 535 17.92 -19.26 -6.18
C TRP A 535 17.55 -17.82 -5.83
N GLY A 536 18.23 -17.25 -4.84
CA GLY A 536 18.10 -15.85 -4.44
C GLY A 536 19.43 -15.24 -4.00
N THR A 537 19.45 -13.92 -3.87
CA THR A 537 20.65 -13.19 -3.41
C THR A 537 20.64 -12.91 -1.91
N ASP A 538 19.46 -12.86 -1.30
CA ASP A 538 19.21 -12.43 0.09
C ASP A 538 19.97 -11.14 0.47
N ARG A 539 19.97 -10.20 -0.48
CA ARG A 539 20.62 -8.90 -0.30
C ARG A 539 19.60 -7.90 0.23
N GLY A 540 20.05 -6.99 1.10
CA GLY A 540 19.37 -5.70 1.22
C GLY A 540 19.53 -4.85 2.48
N ASP A 541 20.50 -5.12 3.34
CA ASP A 541 20.69 -4.32 4.56
C ASP A 541 21.78 -3.24 4.45
N ALA A 542 22.81 -3.39 3.60
CA ALA A 542 23.84 -2.38 3.38
C ALA A 542 23.75 -1.73 1.99
N VAL A 543 24.09 -0.45 1.86
CA VAL A 543 24.04 0.31 0.58
C VAL A 543 24.78 -0.42 -0.53
N TRP A 544 25.98 -0.93 -0.22
CA TRP A 544 26.80 -1.61 -1.21
C TRP A 544 26.20 -2.94 -1.69
N ASN A 545 25.24 -3.53 -0.97
CA ASN A 545 24.54 -4.74 -1.43
C ASN A 545 23.71 -4.49 -2.71
N TYR A 546 23.29 -3.24 -2.92
CA TYR A 546 22.54 -2.82 -4.10
C TYR A 546 23.42 -2.35 -5.25
N ASP A 547 24.74 -2.31 -5.05
CA ASP A 547 25.70 -1.87 -6.07
C ASP A 547 25.77 -2.86 -7.24
N LEU A 548 25.90 -2.33 -8.46
CA LEU A 548 25.93 -3.12 -9.68
C LEU A 548 27.02 -4.19 -9.67
N GLU A 549 28.24 -3.90 -9.23
CA GLU A 549 29.34 -4.87 -9.25
C GLU A 549 29.04 -6.08 -8.35
N ILE A 550 28.31 -5.85 -7.26
CA ILE A 550 27.90 -6.91 -6.33
C ILE A 550 26.83 -7.80 -6.94
N GLY A 551 25.82 -7.19 -7.56
CA GLY A 551 24.82 -7.90 -8.34
C GLY A 551 25.45 -8.76 -9.44
N GLN A 552 26.41 -8.20 -10.18
CA GLN A 552 27.11 -8.89 -11.25
C GLN A 552 27.94 -10.08 -10.77
N ILE A 553 28.67 -9.96 -9.67
CA ILE A 553 29.46 -11.09 -9.15
C ILE A 553 28.57 -12.21 -8.59
N MET A 554 27.45 -11.86 -7.93
CA MET A 554 26.46 -12.84 -7.45
C MET A 554 25.79 -13.57 -8.61
N VAL A 555 25.34 -12.85 -9.65
CA VAL A 555 24.79 -13.45 -10.86
C VAL A 555 25.82 -14.31 -11.59
N LYS A 556 27.08 -13.84 -11.69
CA LYS A 556 28.17 -14.63 -12.29
C LYS A 556 28.37 -15.95 -11.54
N PHE A 557 28.35 -15.92 -10.21
CA PHE A 557 28.47 -17.12 -9.38
C PHE A 557 27.26 -18.05 -9.58
N ALA A 558 26.04 -17.53 -9.51
CA ALA A 558 24.81 -18.29 -9.71
C ALA A 558 24.81 -18.99 -11.08
N ARG A 559 25.21 -18.28 -12.15
CA ARG A 559 25.32 -18.86 -13.50
C ARG A 559 26.39 -19.95 -13.58
N ALA A 560 27.53 -19.76 -12.91
CA ALA A 560 28.58 -20.77 -12.84
C ALA A 560 28.08 -22.04 -12.14
N PHE A 561 27.40 -21.88 -11.02
CA PHE A 561 26.81 -22.98 -10.24
C PHE A 561 25.73 -23.73 -11.02
N ILE A 562 24.73 -23.01 -11.54
CA ILE A 562 23.62 -23.59 -12.30
C ILE A 562 24.15 -24.31 -13.55
N GLY A 563 25.15 -23.75 -14.24
CA GLY A 563 25.77 -24.38 -15.42
C GLY A 563 26.39 -25.76 -15.14
N LYS A 564 26.63 -26.11 -13.86
CA LYS A 564 27.19 -27.40 -13.44
C LYS A 564 26.12 -28.43 -13.09
N LEU A 565 24.84 -28.05 -13.02
CA LEU A 565 23.71 -28.95 -12.82
C LEU A 565 23.32 -29.65 -14.13
N ASP A 566 22.57 -30.75 -14.03
CA ASP A 566 21.94 -31.39 -15.18
C ASP A 566 21.10 -30.38 -15.98
N THR A 567 21.26 -30.40 -17.29
CA THR A 567 20.61 -29.44 -18.21
C THR A 567 19.09 -29.40 -18.09
N THR A 568 18.44 -30.50 -17.66
CA THR A 568 16.99 -30.57 -17.45
C THR A 568 16.53 -29.88 -16.16
N VAL A 569 17.47 -29.54 -15.28
CA VAL A 569 17.24 -28.90 -13.97
C VAL A 569 17.58 -27.41 -13.99
N GLN A 570 18.50 -26.99 -14.87
CA GLN A 570 19.02 -25.61 -14.90
C GLN A 570 17.92 -24.54 -14.96
N ASP A 571 17.02 -24.61 -15.95
CA ASP A 571 15.91 -23.65 -16.06
C ASP A 571 14.96 -23.69 -14.86
N LYS A 572 14.83 -24.85 -14.20
CA LYS A 572 13.91 -25.04 -13.08
C LYS A 572 14.32 -24.19 -11.88
N ILE A 573 15.55 -24.39 -11.40
CA ILE A 573 16.11 -23.59 -10.32
C ILE A 573 16.32 -22.13 -10.71
N ALA A 574 16.69 -21.88 -11.98
CA ALA A 574 16.96 -20.53 -12.46
C ALA A 574 15.71 -19.62 -12.51
N HIS A 575 14.55 -20.16 -12.91
CA HIS A 575 13.34 -19.34 -13.00
C HIS A 575 12.01 -20.12 -12.99
N LYS A 576 11.92 -21.33 -13.59
CA LYS A 576 10.61 -21.98 -13.80
C LYS A 576 9.93 -22.40 -12.51
N ASN A 577 10.69 -22.77 -11.48
CA ASN A 577 10.12 -23.09 -10.17
C ASN A 577 9.50 -21.84 -9.53
N ALA A 578 10.19 -20.70 -9.59
CA ALA A 578 9.70 -19.40 -9.11
C ALA A 578 8.40 -18.98 -9.85
N GLU A 579 8.37 -19.12 -11.17
CA GLU A 579 7.16 -18.86 -11.96
C GLU A 579 6.02 -19.85 -11.67
N GLY A 580 6.36 -21.10 -11.38
CA GLY A 580 5.41 -22.18 -11.15
C GLY A 580 4.72 -22.07 -9.79
N LEU A 581 5.45 -21.67 -8.75
CA LEU A 581 4.93 -21.64 -7.37
C LEU A 581 3.94 -20.49 -7.11
N LEU A 582 3.95 -19.45 -7.94
CA LEU A 582 3.08 -18.28 -7.82
C LEU A 582 1.87 -18.30 -8.77
N LYS A 583 1.65 -19.40 -9.49
CA LYS A 583 0.47 -19.63 -10.35
C LYS A 583 -0.62 -20.33 -9.55
#